data_AF-A0A6B0HCB4-F1
#
_entry.id   AF-A0A6B0HCB4-F1
#
_cell.length_a   1.000
_cell.length_b   1.000
_cell.length_c   1.000
_cell.angle_alpha   90.00
_cell.angle_beta   90.00
_cell.angle_gamma   90.00
#
_symmetry.space_group_name_H-M   'P 1'
#
loop_
_entity.id
_entity.type
_entity.pdbx_description
1 polymer ?
#
loop_
_entity_poly.entity_id
_entity_poly.type
_entity_poly.pdbx_seq_one_letter_code
_entity_poly.pdbx_strand_id
1 'polypeptide(L)'
;MVAIERQLEAVHKMGGIALELLEIGATPATFDCPLDEDGRLLLEEEEGYWQNLTEMKTLLEGYGEPKVTDPELDVEDSLFETARAIEVERAIDEDVAWKIEIIYYAYGLASISGRILVDDGEKNVFNSYLNPPEEGAYELTPVDIGRLVAKAELQLLAEQLGSSAATLDYWMVEELPPSLQLTQTEWGEVRGVSRQAVNENVNEAKQQFERN
;
A
#
# COMPACT_ATOMS: atom_id res chain seq x y z
N MET A 1 -3.07 16.17 -15.77
CA MET A 1 -3.46 15.12 -14.81
C MET A 1 -3.99 15.85 -13.59
N VAL A 2 -5.21 15.53 -13.17
CA VAL A 2 -5.86 16.15 -12.01
C VAL A 2 -5.28 15.54 -10.73
N ALA A 3 -5.32 16.27 -9.60
CA ALA A 3 -4.81 15.80 -8.31
C ALA A 3 -5.34 14.40 -7.91
N ILE A 4 -6.62 14.10 -8.18
CA ILE A 4 -7.21 12.79 -7.87
C ILE A 4 -6.62 11.66 -8.71
N GLU A 5 -6.37 11.87 -10.00
CA GLU A 5 -5.78 10.87 -10.91
C GLU A 5 -4.37 10.49 -10.43
N ARG A 6 -3.59 11.48 -9.97
CA ARG A 6 -2.26 11.25 -9.38
C ARG A 6 -2.34 10.43 -8.08
N GLN A 7 -3.33 10.70 -7.24
CA GLN A 7 -3.54 9.94 -6.01
C GLN A 7 -3.94 8.48 -6.32
N LEU A 8 -4.80 8.25 -7.32
CA LEU A 8 -5.17 6.90 -7.77
C LEU A 8 -3.97 6.14 -8.36
N GLU A 9 -3.15 6.81 -9.18
CA GLU A 9 -1.88 6.24 -9.67
C GLU A 9 -0.96 5.85 -8.50
N ALA A 10 -0.87 6.69 -7.46
CA ALA A 10 -0.11 6.40 -6.25
C ALA A 10 -0.61 5.12 -5.55
N VAL A 11 -1.93 4.98 -5.39
CA VAL A 11 -2.55 3.79 -4.79
C VAL A 11 -2.23 2.54 -5.59
N HIS A 12 -2.40 2.58 -6.92
CA HIS A 12 -2.05 1.46 -7.80
C HIS A 12 -0.59 1.09 -7.69
N LYS A 13 0.30 2.09 -7.67
CA LYS A 13 1.73 1.88 -7.56
C LYS A 13 2.09 1.19 -6.24
N MET A 14 1.55 1.69 -5.13
CA MET A 14 1.79 1.10 -3.82
C MET A 14 1.23 -0.32 -3.71
N GLY A 15 0.08 -0.60 -4.34
CA GLY A 15 -0.47 -1.94 -4.44
C GLY A 15 0.45 -2.93 -5.16
N GLY A 16 1.06 -2.50 -6.27
CA GLY A 16 2.06 -3.29 -6.99
C GLY A 16 3.29 -3.60 -6.14
N ILE A 17 3.83 -2.58 -5.47
CA ILE A 17 4.98 -2.76 -4.57
C ILE A 17 4.65 -3.70 -3.41
N ALA A 18 3.45 -3.58 -2.83
CA ALA A 18 3.01 -4.48 -1.76
C ALA A 18 2.93 -5.95 -2.21
N LEU A 19 2.52 -6.21 -3.46
CA LEU A 19 2.53 -7.57 -4.02
C LEU A 19 3.95 -8.12 -4.17
N GLU A 20 4.87 -7.32 -4.70
CA GLU A 20 6.28 -7.73 -4.83
C GLU A 20 6.94 -7.97 -3.46
N LEU A 21 6.61 -7.15 -2.45
CA LEU A 21 7.07 -7.35 -1.07
C LEU A 21 6.48 -8.62 -0.43
N LEU A 22 5.22 -8.94 -0.73
CA LEU A 22 4.59 -10.18 -0.27
C LEU A 22 5.31 -11.41 -0.83
N GLU A 23 5.80 -11.34 -2.07
CA GLU A 23 6.56 -12.45 -2.69
C GLU A 23 7.93 -12.68 -2.06
N ILE A 24 8.59 -11.62 -1.57
CA ILE A 24 9.85 -11.74 -0.82
C ILE A 24 9.59 -12.42 0.53
N GLY A 25 8.51 -12.04 1.21
CA GLY A 25 8.13 -12.61 2.50
C GLY A 25 9.08 -12.21 3.64
N ALA A 26 8.97 -12.90 4.77
CA ALA A 26 9.77 -12.60 5.96
C ALA A 26 10.18 -13.90 6.68
N THR A 27 11.38 -13.89 7.24
CA THR A 27 11.98 -15.01 7.97
C THR A 27 12.45 -14.54 9.35
N PRO A 28 12.18 -15.27 10.44
CA PRO A 28 12.68 -14.92 11.75
C PRO A 28 14.21 -15.09 11.84
N ALA A 29 14.85 -14.21 12.60
CA ALA A 29 16.20 -14.44 13.06
C ALA A 29 16.26 -15.71 13.92
N THR A 30 17.38 -16.43 13.82
CA THR A 30 17.57 -17.67 14.55
C THR A 30 17.90 -17.43 16.03
N PHE A 31 17.68 -18.44 16.88
CA PHE A 31 18.07 -18.38 18.30
C PHE A 31 19.58 -18.20 18.53
N ASP A 32 20.40 -18.53 17.54
CA ASP A 32 21.86 -18.42 17.59
C ASP A 32 22.37 -17.07 17.05
N CYS A 33 21.46 -16.14 16.72
CA CYS A 33 21.81 -14.80 16.26
C CYS A 33 22.67 -14.09 17.32
N PRO A 34 23.84 -13.56 16.94
CA PRO A 34 24.77 -12.95 17.88
C PRO A 34 24.20 -11.66 18.46
N LEU A 35 24.72 -11.27 19.62
CA LEU A 35 24.30 -10.07 20.35
C LEU A 35 25.39 -9.02 20.35
N ASP A 36 25.01 -7.74 20.34
CA ASP A 36 25.90 -6.61 20.57
C ASP A 36 26.28 -6.46 22.05
N GLU A 37 27.08 -5.43 22.37
CA GLU A 37 27.53 -5.16 23.74
C GLU A 37 26.38 -4.81 24.71
N ASP A 38 25.24 -4.36 24.18
CA ASP A 38 24.03 -4.00 24.92
C ASP A 38 23.03 -5.17 24.98
N GLY A 39 23.38 -6.33 24.43
CA GLY A 39 22.57 -7.54 24.41
C GLY A 39 21.49 -7.56 23.34
N ARG A 40 21.56 -6.73 22.30
CA ARG A 40 20.59 -6.69 21.18
C ARG A 40 21.03 -7.58 20.03
N LEU A 41 20.07 -8.13 19.28
CA LEU A 41 20.36 -9.00 18.13
C LEU A 41 21.09 -8.24 17.03
N LEU A 42 22.23 -8.78 16.57
CA LEU A 42 22.97 -8.34 15.40
C LEU A 42 22.32 -8.95 14.14
N LEU A 43 21.20 -8.39 13.73
CA LEU A 43 20.36 -8.92 12.65
C LEU A 43 21.09 -8.97 11.29
N GLU A 44 22.08 -8.12 11.09
CA GLU A 44 22.95 -8.12 9.91
C GLU A 44 23.83 -9.37 9.80
N GLU A 45 24.06 -10.08 10.92
CA GLU A 45 24.82 -11.32 10.96
C GLU A 45 23.94 -12.56 10.78
N GLU A 46 22.61 -12.40 10.73
CA GLU A 46 21.67 -13.49 10.44
C GLU A 46 21.33 -13.54 8.95
N GLU A 47 21.75 -14.62 8.29
CA GLU A 47 21.73 -14.73 6.82
C GLU A 47 20.31 -14.62 6.24
N GLY A 48 19.31 -15.29 6.82
CA GLY A 48 17.95 -15.32 6.26
C GLY A 48 17.22 -13.98 6.37
N TYR A 49 17.29 -13.35 7.53
CA TYR A 49 16.75 -12.04 7.83
C TYR A 49 17.45 -10.98 6.98
N TRP A 50 18.78 -10.97 6.99
CA TRP A 50 19.55 -9.97 6.25
C TRP A 50 19.35 -10.10 4.73
N GLN A 51 19.22 -11.32 4.21
CA GLN A 51 18.88 -11.55 2.81
C GLN A 51 17.52 -10.94 2.46
N ASN A 52 16.45 -11.28 3.19
CA ASN A 52 15.11 -10.74 2.92
C ASN A 52 15.06 -9.22 3.05
N LEU A 53 15.70 -8.65 4.08
CA LEU A 53 15.80 -7.20 4.26
C LEU A 53 16.52 -6.54 3.08
N THR A 54 17.59 -7.16 2.59
CA THR A 54 18.35 -6.67 1.43
C THR A 54 17.52 -6.75 0.14
N GLU A 55 16.77 -7.84 -0.06
CA GLU A 55 15.86 -7.99 -1.20
C GLU A 55 14.75 -6.94 -1.17
N MET A 56 14.11 -6.73 -0.01
CA MET A 56 13.09 -5.67 0.17
C MET A 56 13.68 -4.28 -0.12
N LYS A 57 14.87 -3.98 0.41
CA LYS A 57 15.56 -2.71 0.15
C LYS A 57 15.85 -2.54 -1.34
N THR A 58 16.38 -3.57 -2.00
CA THR A 58 16.73 -3.57 -3.43
C THR A 58 15.49 -3.35 -4.29
N LEU A 59 14.37 -3.98 -3.95
CA LEU A 59 13.08 -3.72 -4.59
C LEU A 59 12.69 -2.24 -4.47
N LEU A 60 12.77 -1.67 -3.26
CA LEU A 60 12.40 -0.27 -3.00
C LEU A 60 13.36 0.76 -3.64
N GLU A 61 14.63 0.41 -3.85
CA GLU A 61 15.58 1.22 -4.65
C GLU A 61 15.11 1.43 -6.10
N GLY A 62 14.33 0.49 -6.66
CA GLY A 62 13.69 0.65 -7.97
C GLY A 62 12.64 1.77 -8.02
N TYR A 63 12.19 2.25 -6.85
CA TYR A 63 11.11 3.21 -6.72
C TYR A 63 11.53 4.55 -6.09
N GLY A 64 12.64 4.60 -5.35
CA GLY A 64 13.17 5.82 -4.74
C GLY A 64 14.49 5.56 -4.00
N GLU A 65 14.82 6.42 -3.04
CA GLU A 65 16.01 6.26 -2.18
C GLU A 65 15.57 5.73 -0.80
N PRO A 66 15.59 4.40 -0.58
CA PRO A 66 15.14 3.85 0.68
C PRO A 66 16.08 4.19 1.84
N LYS A 67 15.49 4.61 2.95
CA LYS A 67 16.17 4.81 4.23
C LYS A 67 15.94 3.59 5.11
N VAL A 68 17.03 3.02 5.63
CA VAL A 68 16.97 1.96 6.64
C VAL A 68 17.25 2.56 7.99
N THR A 69 16.36 2.33 8.96
CA THR A 69 16.44 2.88 10.31
C THR A 69 16.07 1.85 11.36
N ASP A 70 16.39 2.16 12.61
CA ASP A 70 15.88 1.45 13.77
C ASP A 70 14.61 2.16 14.25
N PRO A 71 13.42 1.56 14.08
CA PRO A 71 12.17 2.21 14.46
C PRO A 71 12.09 2.35 15.99
N GLU A 72 11.51 3.44 16.46
CA GLU A 72 11.11 3.56 17.86
C GLU A 72 9.91 2.64 18.10
N LEU A 73 10.07 1.67 19.00
CA LEU A 73 9.03 0.71 19.35
C LEU A 73 8.51 1.01 20.75
N ASP A 74 7.19 1.12 20.85
CA ASP A 74 6.46 1.53 22.06
C ASP A 74 6.28 0.36 23.06
N VAL A 75 7.32 -0.47 23.19
CA VAL A 75 7.31 -1.66 24.05
C VAL A 75 8.60 -1.75 24.86
N GLU A 76 8.43 -1.82 26.17
CA GLU A 76 9.51 -2.02 27.14
C GLU A 76 9.80 -3.53 27.23
N ASP A 77 11.05 -3.92 26.97
CA ASP A 77 11.67 -5.21 27.36
C ASP A 77 11.33 -6.49 26.55
N SER A 78 11.66 -6.53 25.26
CA SER A 78 11.89 -7.82 24.57
C SER A 78 13.07 -7.79 23.60
N LEU A 79 14.00 -8.74 23.78
CA LEU A 79 15.15 -8.97 22.88
C LEU A 79 14.73 -9.15 21.40
N PHE A 80 13.55 -9.73 21.18
CA PHE A 80 13.01 -10.01 19.85
C PHE A 80 12.28 -8.82 19.23
N GLU A 81 12.09 -7.72 19.95
CA GLU A 81 11.50 -6.51 19.36
C GLU A 81 12.50 -5.71 18.52
N THR A 82 13.77 -6.11 18.45
CA THR A 82 14.71 -5.53 17.48
C THR A 82 14.10 -5.60 16.06
N ALA A 83 14.06 -4.47 15.37
CA ALA A 83 13.48 -4.39 14.03
C ALA A 83 14.30 -3.44 13.15
N ARG A 84 14.14 -3.58 11.84
CA ARG A 84 14.60 -2.61 10.86
C ARG A 84 13.38 -2.05 10.13
N ALA A 85 13.35 -0.74 9.98
CA ALA A 85 12.37 -0.06 9.16
C ALA A 85 13.00 0.32 7.83
N ILE A 86 12.34 0.00 6.72
CA ILE A 86 12.70 0.50 5.38
C ILE A 86 11.60 1.47 4.94
N GLU A 87 11.99 2.71 4.70
CA GLU A 87 11.10 3.76 4.21
C GLU A 87 11.54 4.21 2.83
N VAL A 88 10.61 4.25 1.87
CA VAL A 88 10.82 4.95 0.60
C VAL A 88 9.67 5.93 0.37
N GLU A 89 10.05 7.13 -0.06
CA GLU A 89 9.12 8.20 -0.41
C GLU A 89 9.43 8.69 -1.81
N ARG A 90 8.39 9.01 -2.58
CA ARG A 90 8.54 9.56 -3.91
C ARG A 90 7.46 10.59 -4.20
N ALA A 91 7.90 11.78 -4.60
CA ALA A 91 7.03 12.80 -5.16
C ALA A 91 6.49 12.38 -6.53
N ILE A 92 5.18 12.55 -6.72
CA ILE A 92 4.52 12.47 -8.03
C ILE A 92 4.43 13.88 -8.63
N ASP A 93 4.11 14.88 -7.80
CA ASP A 93 4.05 16.29 -8.16
C ASP A 93 4.38 17.18 -6.94
N GLU A 94 4.27 18.50 -7.07
CA GLU A 94 4.52 19.47 -6.00
C GLU A 94 3.71 19.16 -4.73
N ASP A 95 2.44 18.75 -4.89
CA ASP A 95 1.47 18.61 -3.78
C ASP A 95 1.10 17.14 -3.48
N VAL A 96 1.70 16.17 -4.17
CA VAL A 96 1.38 14.75 -4.02
C VAL A 96 2.64 13.91 -4.02
N ALA A 97 2.86 13.17 -2.94
CA ALA A 97 3.86 12.12 -2.84
C ALA A 97 3.23 10.84 -2.31
N TRP A 98 3.93 9.72 -2.45
CA TRP A 98 3.57 8.48 -1.79
C TRP A 98 4.75 7.96 -0.99
N LYS A 99 4.41 7.21 0.06
CA LYS A 99 5.34 6.65 1.02
C LYS A 99 4.99 5.18 1.27
N ILE A 100 6.00 4.32 1.20
CA ILE A 100 5.92 2.94 1.69
C ILE A 100 6.89 2.79 2.84
N GLU A 101 6.41 2.17 3.90
CA GLU A 101 7.19 1.82 5.07
C GLU A 101 6.98 0.34 5.39
N ILE A 102 8.10 -0.36 5.60
CA ILE A 102 8.14 -1.73 6.06
C ILE A 102 8.79 -1.73 7.44
N ILE A 103 8.19 -2.39 8.42
CA ILE A 103 8.86 -2.66 9.71
C ILE A 103 9.04 -4.16 9.83
N TYR A 104 10.29 -4.62 9.80
CA TYR A 104 10.66 -6.02 9.83
C TYR A 104 11.29 -6.38 11.17
N TYR A 105 10.53 -7.09 12.00
CA TYR A 105 10.91 -7.52 13.34
C TYR A 105 11.79 -8.79 13.30
N ALA A 106 12.69 -8.91 14.27
CA ALA A 106 13.58 -10.04 14.42
C ALA A 106 12.86 -11.39 14.56
N TYR A 107 11.68 -11.43 15.18
CA TYR A 107 10.87 -12.66 15.25
C TYR A 107 10.14 -13.01 13.95
N GLY A 108 10.46 -12.33 12.85
CA GLY A 108 10.01 -12.70 11.52
C GLY A 108 8.73 -12.00 11.07
N LEU A 109 8.05 -11.22 11.93
CA LEU A 109 6.91 -10.40 11.50
C LEU A 109 7.40 -9.23 10.66
N ALA A 110 6.77 -8.99 9.52
CA ALA A 110 6.95 -7.77 8.75
C ALA A 110 5.60 -7.06 8.58
N SER A 111 5.52 -5.79 9.00
CA SER A 111 4.40 -4.92 8.66
C SER A 111 4.71 -4.10 7.42
N ILE A 112 3.69 -3.78 6.64
CA ILE A 112 3.77 -2.92 5.47
C ILE A 112 2.68 -1.86 5.56
N SER A 113 3.06 -0.60 5.32
CA SER A 113 2.13 0.51 5.22
C SER A 113 2.38 1.35 3.97
N GLY A 114 1.30 1.79 3.35
CA GLY A 114 1.30 2.67 2.19
C GLY A 114 0.50 3.93 2.51
N ARG A 115 1.09 5.10 2.27
CA ARG A 115 0.49 6.41 2.56
C ARG A 115 0.62 7.34 1.36
N ILE A 116 -0.41 8.14 1.13
CA ILE A 116 -0.34 9.29 0.22
C ILE A 116 -0.10 10.52 1.08
N LEU A 117 0.92 11.30 0.73
CA LEU A 117 1.22 12.58 1.32
C LEU A 117 0.60 13.66 0.43
N VAL A 118 -0.28 14.47 1.00
CA VAL A 118 -0.91 15.62 0.35
C VAL A 118 -0.74 16.86 1.25
N ASP A 119 -0.92 18.06 0.71
CA ASP A 119 -0.69 19.32 1.45
C ASP A 119 -1.36 19.38 2.83
N ASP A 120 -2.56 18.81 2.94
CA ASP A 120 -3.38 18.83 4.16
C ASP A 120 -3.15 17.62 5.09
N GLY A 121 -2.17 16.75 4.80
CA GLY A 121 -1.75 15.65 5.66
C GLY A 121 -1.53 14.32 4.95
N GLU A 122 -1.57 13.23 5.72
CA GLU A 122 -1.32 11.89 5.21
C GLU A 122 -2.61 11.06 5.13
N LYS A 123 -2.80 10.37 4.02
CA LYS A 123 -3.90 9.41 3.83
C LYS A 123 -3.34 8.00 3.80
N ASN A 124 -3.75 7.18 4.78
CA ASN A 124 -3.41 5.75 4.79
C ASN A 124 -4.15 5.03 3.66
N VAL A 125 -3.40 4.36 2.80
CA VAL A 125 -3.94 3.48 1.75
C VAL A 125 -4.13 2.07 2.31
N PHE A 126 -3.08 1.54 2.94
CA PHE A 126 -3.13 0.26 3.63
C PHE A 126 -2.14 0.21 4.78
N ASN A 127 -2.44 -0.65 5.74
CA ASN A 127 -1.54 -1.08 6.80
C ASN A 127 -1.87 -2.55 7.08
N SER A 128 -0.88 -3.43 6.92
CA SER A 128 -1.07 -4.86 7.11
C SER A 128 0.24 -5.55 7.50
N TYR A 129 0.18 -6.85 7.71
CA TYR A 129 1.34 -7.69 7.96
C TYR A 129 1.58 -8.58 6.74
N LEU A 130 2.81 -8.64 6.25
CA LEU A 130 3.21 -9.52 5.15
C LEU A 130 3.06 -11.00 5.56
N ASN A 131 3.24 -11.29 6.84
CA ASN A 131 3.10 -12.62 7.41
C ASN A 131 2.37 -12.55 8.77
N PRO A 132 1.63 -13.59 9.15
CA PRO A 132 0.88 -13.59 10.41
C PRO A 132 1.81 -13.66 11.64
N PRO A 133 1.44 -13.02 12.76
CA PRO A 133 2.21 -13.08 14.01
C PRO A 133 2.03 -14.39 14.78
N GLU A 134 0.98 -15.17 14.48
CA GLU A 134 0.63 -16.41 15.20
C GLU A 134 0.19 -17.52 14.24
N GLU A 135 0.44 -18.77 14.63
CA GLU A 135 0.00 -19.95 13.88
C GLU A 135 -1.54 -20.00 13.81
N GLY A 136 -2.11 -19.93 12.61
CA GLY A 136 -3.55 -19.86 12.38
C GLY A 136 -4.13 -18.44 12.32
N ALA A 137 -3.31 -17.39 12.44
CA ALA A 137 -3.73 -16.03 12.14
C ALA A 137 -3.81 -15.80 10.61
N TYR A 138 -4.52 -14.72 10.25
CA TYR A 138 -4.81 -14.37 8.86
C TYR A 138 -3.52 -14.11 8.06
N GLU A 139 -3.29 -14.90 7.01
CA GLU A 139 -2.21 -14.68 6.06
C GLU A 139 -2.65 -13.68 4.99
N LEU A 140 -1.86 -12.63 4.78
CA LEU A 140 -2.14 -11.63 3.74
C LEU A 140 -2.01 -12.29 2.37
N THR A 141 -3.07 -12.26 1.58
CA THR A 141 -3.05 -12.80 0.21
C THR A 141 -2.96 -11.69 -0.83
N PRO A 142 -2.55 -12.00 -2.08
CA PRO A 142 -2.63 -11.05 -3.18
C PRO A 142 -4.03 -10.45 -3.39
N VAL A 143 -5.08 -11.24 -3.12
CA VAL A 143 -6.47 -10.80 -3.21
C VAL A 143 -6.77 -9.73 -2.16
N ASP A 144 -6.16 -9.82 -0.99
CA ASP A 144 -6.38 -8.86 0.10
C ASP A 144 -5.68 -7.54 -0.15
N ILE A 145 -4.47 -7.59 -0.71
CA ILE A 145 -3.82 -6.38 -1.21
C ILE A 145 -4.71 -5.70 -2.26
N GLY A 146 -5.25 -6.47 -3.22
CA GLY A 146 -6.21 -5.94 -4.20
C GLY A 146 -7.47 -5.32 -3.56
N ARG A 147 -8.00 -5.91 -2.48
CA ARG A 147 -9.14 -5.35 -1.73
C ARG A 147 -8.78 -4.06 -1.01
N LEU A 148 -7.59 -3.97 -0.42
CA LEU A 148 -7.10 -2.78 0.27
C LEU A 148 -6.89 -1.62 -0.72
N VAL A 149 -6.30 -1.91 -1.87
CA VAL A 149 -6.11 -1.00 -3.00
C VAL A 149 -7.45 -0.48 -3.52
N ALA A 150 -8.38 -1.37 -3.87
CA ALA A 150 -9.72 -0.98 -4.33
C ALA A 150 -10.49 -0.16 -3.28
N LYS A 151 -10.40 -0.54 -1.99
CA LYS A 151 -11.00 0.24 -0.90
C LYS A 151 -10.46 1.66 -0.86
N ALA A 152 -9.14 1.84 -0.97
CA ALA A 152 -8.51 3.15 -0.92
C ALA A 152 -8.91 4.01 -2.13
N GLU A 153 -8.91 3.45 -3.35
CA GLU A 153 -9.37 4.16 -4.56
C GLU A 153 -10.83 4.63 -4.43
N LEU A 154 -11.72 3.73 -4.03
CA LEU A 154 -13.13 4.05 -3.82
C LEU A 154 -13.32 5.11 -2.73
N GLN A 155 -12.51 5.08 -1.67
CA GLN A 155 -12.56 6.10 -0.63
C GLN A 155 -12.12 7.47 -1.16
N LEU A 156 -11.01 7.55 -1.90
CA LEU A 156 -10.52 8.80 -2.49
C LEU A 156 -11.55 9.40 -3.46
N LEU A 157 -12.13 8.57 -4.33
CA LEU A 157 -13.18 8.99 -5.24
C LEU A 157 -14.44 9.45 -4.50
N ALA A 158 -14.87 8.72 -3.47
CA ALA A 158 -16.05 9.07 -2.69
C ALA A 158 -15.89 10.39 -1.92
N GLU A 159 -14.69 10.64 -1.36
CA GLU A 159 -14.36 11.91 -0.71
C GLU A 159 -14.48 13.09 -1.70
N GLN A 160 -14.02 12.90 -2.93
CA GLN A 160 -14.03 13.96 -3.94
C GLN A 160 -15.41 14.19 -4.57
N LEU A 161 -16.16 13.12 -4.82
CA LEU A 161 -17.44 13.16 -5.53
C LEU A 161 -18.65 13.36 -4.60
N GLY A 162 -18.55 12.95 -3.34
CA GLY A 162 -19.67 12.98 -2.40
C GLY A 162 -20.85 12.09 -2.79
N SER A 163 -20.66 11.18 -3.76
CA SER A 163 -21.71 10.33 -4.34
C SER A 163 -21.19 8.91 -4.58
N SER A 164 -21.78 7.94 -3.89
CA SER A 164 -21.43 6.51 -4.07
C SER A 164 -21.75 6.01 -5.47
N ALA A 165 -22.83 6.52 -6.10
CA ALA A 165 -23.20 6.12 -7.45
C ALA A 165 -22.17 6.63 -8.48
N ALA A 166 -21.81 7.92 -8.41
CA ALA A 166 -20.79 8.48 -9.28
C ALA A 166 -19.41 7.83 -9.06
N THR A 167 -19.06 7.54 -7.81
CA THR A 167 -17.83 6.85 -7.45
C THR A 167 -17.72 5.48 -8.11
N LEU A 168 -18.74 4.64 -7.94
CA LEU A 168 -18.73 3.29 -8.51
C LEU A 168 -18.77 3.30 -10.04
N ASP A 169 -19.54 4.22 -10.63
CA ASP A 169 -19.64 4.34 -12.08
C ASP A 169 -18.33 4.77 -12.72
N TYR A 170 -17.69 5.78 -12.14
CA TYR A 170 -16.41 6.27 -12.60
C TYR A 170 -15.33 5.18 -12.42
N TRP A 171 -15.26 4.57 -11.23
CA TRP A 171 -14.26 3.52 -10.95
C TRP A 171 -14.37 2.33 -11.91
N MET A 172 -15.58 1.84 -12.17
CA MET A 172 -15.81 0.68 -13.06
C MET A 172 -15.54 0.97 -14.54
N VAL A 173 -15.78 2.19 -15.00
CA VAL A 173 -15.73 2.54 -16.42
C VAL A 173 -14.40 3.17 -16.83
N GLU A 174 -13.72 3.88 -15.92
CA GLU A 174 -12.54 4.68 -16.26
C GLU A 174 -11.26 4.22 -15.55
N GLU A 175 -11.35 3.73 -14.31
CA GLU A 175 -10.14 3.48 -13.48
C GLU A 175 -9.64 2.03 -13.51
N LEU A 176 -10.52 1.06 -13.78
CA LEU A 176 -10.08 -0.33 -13.92
C LEU A 176 -9.09 -0.47 -15.10
N PRO A 177 -8.21 -1.49 -15.09
CA PRO A 177 -7.41 -1.82 -16.26
C PRO A 177 -8.29 -2.02 -17.50
N PRO A 178 -7.89 -1.62 -18.72
CA PRO A 178 -8.74 -1.73 -19.92
C PRO A 178 -9.28 -3.14 -20.20
N SER A 179 -8.61 -4.19 -19.72
CA SER A 179 -9.07 -5.58 -19.83
C SER A 179 -10.21 -5.94 -18.88
N LEU A 180 -10.44 -5.15 -17.83
CA LEU A 180 -11.45 -5.34 -16.79
C LEU A 180 -12.51 -4.23 -16.78
N GLN A 181 -12.28 -3.12 -17.47
CA GLN A 181 -13.28 -2.07 -17.66
C GLN A 181 -14.53 -2.64 -18.33
N LEU A 182 -15.68 -2.35 -17.75
CA LEU A 182 -16.95 -2.59 -18.39
C LEU A 182 -17.33 -1.35 -19.20
N THR A 183 -17.89 -1.57 -20.38
CA THR A 183 -18.55 -0.48 -21.08
C THR A 183 -19.71 0.06 -20.22
N GLN A 184 -20.05 1.33 -20.41
CA GLN A 184 -21.20 1.96 -19.73
C GLN A 184 -22.51 1.17 -19.89
N THR A 185 -22.66 0.47 -21.01
CA THR A 185 -23.82 -0.39 -21.28
C THR A 185 -23.80 -1.61 -20.36
N GLU A 186 -22.70 -2.36 -20.35
CA GLU A 186 -22.54 -3.56 -19.52
C GLU A 186 -22.64 -3.23 -18.03
N TRP A 187 -22.00 -2.14 -17.60
CA TRP A 187 -22.10 -1.70 -16.21
C TRP A 187 -23.51 -1.24 -15.84
N GLY A 188 -24.22 -0.57 -16.75
CA GLY A 188 -25.63 -0.21 -16.56
C GLY A 188 -26.52 -1.43 -16.34
N GLU A 189 -26.29 -2.50 -17.10
CA GLU A 189 -26.99 -3.78 -16.92
C GLU A 189 -26.70 -4.40 -15.55
N VAL A 190 -25.44 -4.43 -15.11
CA VAL A 190 -25.06 -4.94 -13.78
C VAL A 190 -25.70 -4.13 -12.66
N ARG A 191 -25.69 -2.80 -12.78
CA ARG A 191 -26.23 -1.90 -11.74
C ARG A 191 -27.75 -1.77 -11.77
N GLY A 192 -28.41 -2.26 -12.83
CA GLY A 192 -29.86 -2.15 -13.01
C GLY A 192 -30.34 -0.73 -13.35
N VAL A 193 -29.53 0.05 -14.08
CA VAL A 193 -29.89 1.40 -14.54
C VAL A 193 -29.64 1.58 -16.04
N SER A 194 -30.06 2.70 -16.61
CA SER A 194 -29.78 3.00 -18.01
C SER A 194 -28.30 3.34 -18.23
N ARG A 195 -27.78 3.01 -19.42
CA ARG A 195 -26.47 3.49 -19.89
C ARG A 195 -26.36 5.01 -19.76
N GLN A 196 -27.45 5.74 -20.01
CA GLN A 196 -27.46 7.20 -19.91
C GLN A 196 -27.16 7.66 -18.47
N ALA A 197 -27.76 7.02 -17.45
CA ALA A 197 -27.49 7.35 -16.06
C ALA A 197 -26.02 7.08 -15.66
N VAL A 198 -25.43 5.98 -16.15
CA VAL A 198 -23.99 5.71 -15.98
C VAL A 198 -23.16 6.83 -16.61
N ASN A 199 -23.45 7.16 -17.87
CA ASN A 199 -22.70 8.18 -18.60
C ASN A 199 -22.83 9.58 -17.97
N GLU A 200 -24.00 9.95 -17.45
CA GLU A 200 -24.21 11.21 -16.74
C GLU A 200 -23.32 11.28 -15.50
N ASN A 201 -23.33 10.24 -14.67
CA ASN A 201 -22.48 10.16 -13.47
C ASN A 201 -20.97 10.19 -13.79
N VAL A 202 -20.52 9.46 -14.81
CA VAL A 202 -19.10 9.46 -15.23
C VAL A 202 -18.67 10.85 -15.71
N ASN A 203 -19.51 11.52 -16.50
CA ASN A 203 -19.19 12.86 -17.01
C ASN A 203 -19.23 13.92 -15.89
N GLU A 204 -20.16 13.79 -14.93
CA GLU A 204 -20.21 14.64 -13.75
C GLU A 204 -18.95 14.49 -12.91
N ALA A 205 -18.48 13.25 -12.69
CA ALA A 205 -17.24 12.99 -11.98
C ALA A 205 -16.03 13.65 -12.66
N LYS A 206 -15.88 13.47 -13.97
CA LYS A 206 -14.81 14.12 -14.77
C LYS A 206 -14.85 15.64 -14.64
N GLN A 207 -16.03 16.25 -14.75
CA GLN A 207 -16.18 17.71 -14.59
C GLN A 207 -15.85 18.19 -13.17
N GLN A 208 -16.16 17.40 -12.14
CA GLN A 208 -15.84 17.73 -10.76
C GLN A 208 -14.33 17.65 -10.51
N PHE A 209 -13.65 16.70 -11.14
CA PHE A 209 -12.20 16.60 -11.12
C PHE A 209 -11.54 17.77 -11.85
N GLU A 210 -12.04 18.18 -13.02
CA GLU A 210 -11.48 19.35 -13.74
C GLU A 210 -11.63 20.69 -12.99
N ARG A 211 -12.60 20.79 -12.07
CA ARG A 211 -12.90 22.02 -11.32
C ARG A 211 -12.09 22.17 -10.03
N ASN A 212 -11.50 21.08 -9.54
CA ASN A 212 -10.81 20.99 -8.26
C ASN A 212 -9.32 20.69 -8.48
#